data_AF-A0A379SQ29-F1
#
_entry.id   AF-A0A379SQ29-F1
#
_cell.length_a   1.000
_cell.length_b   1.000
_cell.length_c   1.000
_cell.angle_alpha   90.00
_cell.angle_beta   90.00
_cell.angle_gamma   90.00
#
_symmetry.space_group_name_H-M   'P 1'
#
loop_
_entity.id
_entity.type
_entity.pdbx_description
1 polymer ?
#
loop_
_entity_poly.entity_id
_entity_poly.type
_entity_poly.pdbx_seq_one_letter_code
_entity_poly.pdbx_strand_id
1 'polypeptide(L)'
;MSNCPAGATPVDFAYAVHTDIGHACVGARVDRQPYPLSQPLSSGQTVEIITAPGARPNAAWLNFVVSSKARAKIRQLLKNLKRDDSVSLGRRLLNHALGGSRKLAEIPQENIQRELDRMKLATLDDLLAEIGLGNAMSVVVAKNLQQGEAVVPTVAQSNHGHLPIKGADGVLITFAKCCRPIPGDPIIAHVSPGKRAGDPP
;
A
#
# COMPACT_ATOMS: atom_id res chain seq x y z
N MET A 1 26.13 -18.69 -21.35
CA MET A 1 25.56 -19.87 -20.68
C MET A 1 25.16 -19.46 -19.27
N SER A 2 23.86 -19.24 -19.03
CA SER A 2 23.37 -18.83 -17.72
C SER A 2 23.38 -20.06 -16.80
N ASN A 3 24.35 -20.14 -15.88
CA ASN A 3 24.41 -21.21 -14.90
C ASN A 3 23.31 -21.01 -13.84
N CYS A 4 22.31 -21.89 -13.81
CA CYS A 4 21.25 -21.88 -12.82
C CYS A 4 21.53 -22.96 -11.74
N PRO A 5 21.14 -22.73 -10.48
CA PRO A 5 21.31 -23.72 -9.42
C PRO A 5 20.51 -24.99 -9.71
N ALA A 6 20.91 -26.11 -9.09
CA ALA A 6 20.16 -27.36 -9.17
C ALA A 6 18.73 -27.15 -8.66
N GLY A 7 17.75 -27.69 -9.41
CA GLY A 7 16.33 -27.51 -9.09
C GLY A 7 15.74 -26.16 -9.52
N ALA A 8 16.48 -25.34 -10.28
CA ALA A 8 15.97 -24.07 -10.78
C ALA A 8 14.73 -24.24 -11.68
N THR A 9 13.78 -23.34 -11.52
CA THR A 9 12.55 -23.29 -12.31
C THR A 9 12.69 -22.38 -13.54
N PRO A 10 11.77 -22.42 -14.50
CA PRO A 10 11.74 -21.44 -15.60
C PRO A 10 11.76 -19.98 -15.12
N VAL A 11 11.14 -19.69 -13.97
CA VAL A 11 11.16 -18.35 -13.36
C VAL A 11 12.56 -17.98 -12.89
N ASP A 12 13.29 -18.91 -12.27
CA ASP A 12 14.69 -18.70 -11.89
C ASP A 12 15.57 -18.43 -13.12
N PHE A 13 15.34 -19.19 -14.20
CA PHE A 13 16.03 -18.97 -15.47
C PHE A 13 15.73 -17.58 -16.05
N ALA A 14 14.46 -17.15 -16.04
CA ALA A 14 14.08 -15.81 -16.50
C ALA A 14 14.84 -14.70 -15.75
N TYR A 15 14.92 -14.77 -14.42
CA TYR A 15 15.68 -13.82 -13.60
C TYR A 15 17.20 -13.95 -13.73
N ALA A 16 17.70 -15.14 -14.07
CA ALA A 16 19.11 -15.35 -14.39
C ALA A 16 19.49 -14.60 -15.67
N VAL A 17 18.64 -14.68 -16.72
CA VAL A 17 18.82 -13.95 -17.98
C VAL A 17 18.69 -12.43 -17.77
N HIS A 18 17.54 -11.94 -17.28
CA HIS A 18 17.36 -10.52 -16.99
C HIS A 18 16.24 -10.28 -15.98
N THR A 19 16.36 -9.24 -15.15
CA THR A 19 15.31 -8.89 -14.18
C THR A 19 13.99 -8.51 -14.87
N ASP A 20 14.05 -7.79 -15.99
CA ASP A 20 12.83 -7.39 -16.72
C ASP A 20 12.12 -8.57 -17.39
N ILE A 21 12.86 -9.56 -17.87
CA ILE A 21 12.28 -10.81 -18.39
C ILE A 21 11.60 -11.57 -17.25
N GLY A 22 12.24 -11.65 -16.08
CA GLY A 22 11.63 -12.22 -14.87
C GLY A 22 10.36 -11.48 -14.43
N HIS A 23 10.35 -10.14 -14.47
CA HIS A 23 9.19 -9.32 -14.13
C HIS A 23 8.04 -9.47 -15.11
N ALA A 24 8.35 -9.54 -16.40
CA ALA A 24 7.35 -9.65 -17.46
C ALA A 24 6.91 -11.09 -17.75
N CYS A 25 7.46 -12.09 -17.07
CA CYS A 25 7.19 -13.51 -17.30
C CYS A 25 5.71 -13.84 -17.03
N VAL A 26 5.07 -14.52 -17.97
CA VAL A 26 3.69 -15.04 -17.82
C VAL A 26 3.61 -16.55 -18.03
N GLY A 27 4.64 -17.15 -18.62
CA GLY A 27 4.69 -18.59 -18.90
C GLY A 27 6.05 -19.01 -19.45
N ALA A 28 6.22 -20.31 -19.65
CA ALA A 28 7.42 -20.87 -20.25
C ALA A 28 7.08 -22.03 -21.19
N ARG A 29 7.93 -22.24 -22.18
CA ARG A 29 8.00 -23.48 -22.95
C ARG A 29 9.36 -24.11 -22.76
N VAL A 30 9.37 -25.44 -22.69
CA VAL A 30 10.60 -26.23 -22.64
C VAL A 30 10.53 -27.23 -23.78
N ASP A 31 11.57 -27.26 -24.60
CA ASP A 31 11.64 -28.10 -25.81
C ASP A 31 10.40 -27.93 -26.71
N ARG A 32 9.96 -26.68 -26.86
CA ARG A 32 8.78 -26.22 -27.64
C ARG A 32 7.41 -26.67 -27.09
N GLN A 33 7.36 -27.28 -25.90
CA GLN A 33 6.11 -27.67 -25.25
C GLN A 33 5.77 -26.74 -24.08
N PRO A 34 4.47 -26.45 -23.80
CA PRO A 34 4.06 -25.73 -22.61
C PRO A 34 4.62 -26.37 -21.35
N TYR A 35 5.19 -25.57 -20.47
CA TYR A 35 5.89 -26.08 -19.29
C TYR A 35 5.47 -25.35 -18.01
N PRO A 36 5.11 -26.07 -16.93
CA PRO A 36 4.72 -25.44 -15.67
C PRO A 36 5.85 -24.59 -15.07
N LEU A 37 5.53 -23.35 -14.68
CA LEU A 37 6.51 -22.44 -14.07
C LEU A 37 7.10 -22.95 -12.74
N SER A 38 6.40 -23.85 -12.04
CA SER A 38 6.84 -24.45 -10.78
C SER A 38 7.68 -25.71 -10.93
N GLN A 39 7.75 -26.28 -12.14
CA GLN A 39 8.47 -27.52 -12.38
C GLN A 39 9.99 -27.23 -12.55
N PRO A 40 10.89 -28.01 -11.92
CA PRO A 40 12.33 -27.82 -12.07
C PRO A 40 12.85 -28.19 -13.46
N LEU A 41 13.74 -27.34 -14.00
CA LEU A 41 14.44 -27.57 -15.26
C LEU A 41 15.49 -28.67 -15.14
N SER A 42 15.71 -29.40 -16.24
CA SER A 42 16.78 -30.38 -16.40
C SER A 42 17.89 -29.83 -17.29
N SER A 43 19.11 -30.31 -17.09
CA SER A 43 20.27 -29.91 -17.89
C SER A 43 20.08 -30.27 -19.37
N GLY A 44 20.47 -29.37 -20.27
CA GLY A 44 20.41 -29.58 -21.73
C GLY A 44 19.08 -29.20 -22.39
N GLN A 45 18.08 -28.77 -21.62
CA GLN A 45 16.79 -28.36 -22.16
C GLN A 45 16.82 -26.96 -22.81
N THR A 46 16.04 -26.78 -23.87
CA THR A 46 15.84 -25.45 -24.49
C THR A 46 14.65 -24.76 -23.83
N VAL A 47 14.89 -23.64 -23.16
CA VAL A 47 13.86 -22.88 -22.42
C VAL A 47 13.51 -21.60 -23.16
N GLU A 48 12.22 -21.41 -23.43
CA GLU A 48 11.64 -20.17 -23.98
C GLU A 48 10.75 -19.53 -22.91
N ILE A 49 11.04 -18.29 -22.56
CA ILE A 49 10.24 -17.51 -21.60
C ILE A 49 9.22 -16.68 -22.35
N ILE A 50 7.95 -16.82 -21.99
CA ILE A 50 6.85 -16.04 -22.55
C ILE A 50 6.66 -14.81 -21.67
N THR A 51 6.76 -13.61 -22.25
CA THR A 51 6.58 -12.35 -21.55
C THR A 51 5.37 -11.57 -22.06
N ALA A 52 4.80 -10.70 -21.22
CA ALA A 52 3.74 -9.79 -21.62
C ALA A 52 3.97 -8.36 -21.08
N PRO A 53 3.65 -7.31 -21.86
CA PRO A 53 3.72 -5.93 -21.38
C PRO A 53 2.81 -5.72 -20.16
N GLY A 54 3.34 -5.09 -19.11
CA GLY A 54 2.59 -4.82 -17.87
C GLY A 54 2.37 -6.05 -16.98
N ALA A 55 2.88 -7.23 -17.35
CA ALA A 55 2.90 -8.38 -16.45
C ALA A 55 3.73 -8.07 -15.19
N ARG A 56 3.32 -8.67 -14.08
CA ARG A 56 3.96 -8.51 -12.78
C ARG A 56 4.17 -9.88 -12.14
N PRO A 57 5.25 -10.07 -11.36
CA PRO A 57 5.48 -11.26 -10.57
C PRO A 57 4.32 -11.60 -9.64
N ASN A 58 4.01 -12.89 -9.56
CA ASN A 58 3.04 -13.42 -8.63
C ASN A 58 3.73 -13.79 -7.31
N ALA A 59 3.13 -13.42 -6.17
CA ALA A 59 3.62 -13.79 -4.84
C ALA A 59 3.73 -15.32 -4.66
N ALA A 60 2.88 -16.10 -5.33
CA ALA A 60 2.92 -17.57 -5.29
C ALA A 60 4.24 -18.15 -5.82
N TRP A 61 4.99 -17.42 -6.66
CA TRP A 61 6.29 -17.88 -7.17
C TRP A 61 7.32 -18.08 -6.06
N LEU A 62 7.23 -17.33 -4.96
CA LEU A 62 8.13 -17.48 -3.81
C LEU A 62 8.08 -18.86 -3.15
N ASN A 63 7.04 -19.65 -3.44
CA ASN A 63 6.89 -21.02 -2.94
C ASN A 63 7.80 -22.02 -3.68
N PHE A 64 8.17 -21.74 -4.94
CA PHE A 64 8.89 -22.69 -5.78
C PHE A 64 10.20 -22.16 -6.37
N VAL A 65 10.42 -20.83 -6.46
CA VAL A 65 11.68 -20.29 -6.98
C VAL A 65 12.85 -20.60 -6.07
N VAL A 66 13.95 -21.10 -6.61
CA VAL A 66 15.10 -21.57 -5.82
C VAL A 66 16.16 -20.49 -5.67
N SER A 67 16.39 -19.68 -6.71
CA SER A 67 17.51 -18.74 -6.75
C SER A 67 17.32 -17.55 -5.81
N SER A 68 18.38 -17.21 -5.06
CA SER A 68 18.40 -16.04 -4.17
C SER A 68 18.13 -14.74 -4.93
N LYS A 69 18.63 -14.64 -6.17
CA LYS A 69 18.41 -13.48 -7.06
C LYS A 69 16.93 -13.31 -7.40
N ALA A 70 16.23 -14.37 -7.85
CA ALA A 70 14.81 -14.29 -8.16
C ALA A 70 13.99 -13.94 -6.91
N ARG A 71 14.22 -14.64 -5.79
CA ARG A 71 13.50 -14.37 -4.52
C ARG A 71 13.67 -12.93 -4.06
N ALA A 72 14.89 -12.37 -4.13
CA ALA A 72 15.16 -11.00 -3.75
C ALA A 72 14.41 -9.99 -4.65
N LYS A 73 14.48 -10.16 -5.97
CA LYS A 73 13.84 -9.26 -6.93
C LYS A 73 12.31 -9.32 -6.88
N ILE A 74 11.73 -10.52 -6.77
CA ILE A 74 10.28 -10.71 -6.60
C ILE A 74 9.80 -9.99 -5.32
N ARG A 75 10.45 -10.21 -4.18
CA ARG A 75 10.08 -9.55 -2.91
C ARG A 75 10.22 -8.04 -2.99
N GLN A 76 11.32 -7.55 -3.57
CA GLN A 76 11.56 -6.12 -3.75
C GLN A 76 10.43 -5.48 -4.54
N LEU A 77 10.05 -6.07 -5.68
CA LEU A 77 8.98 -5.52 -6.51
C LEU A 77 7.62 -5.59 -5.82
N LEU A 78 7.26 -6.70 -5.17
CA LEU A 78 5.99 -6.83 -4.45
C LEU A 78 5.87 -5.83 -3.29
N LYS A 79 6.98 -5.53 -2.61
CA LYS A 79 7.03 -4.49 -1.58
C LYS A 79 6.81 -3.11 -2.19
N ASN A 80 7.51 -2.81 -3.29
CA ASN A 80 7.39 -1.53 -3.98
C ASN A 80 5.98 -1.33 -4.53
N LEU A 81 5.34 -2.36 -5.08
CA LEU A 81 3.96 -2.29 -5.56
C LEU A 81 2.97 -1.87 -4.46
N LYS A 82 3.04 -2.51 -3.28
CA LYS A 82 2.21 -2.11 -2.14
C LYS A 82 2.48 -0.67 -1.69
N ARG A 83 3.75 -0.27 -1.72
CA ARG A 83 4.19 1.08 -1.38
C ARG A 83 3.63 2.09 -2.38
N ASP A 84 3.75 1.84 -3.68
CA ASP A 84 3.30 2.69 -4.77
C ASP A 84 1.78 2.83 -4.78
N ASP A 85 1.05 1.74 -4.56
CA ASP A 85 -0.42 1.75 -4.43
C ASP A 85 -0.85 2.62 -3.23
N SER A 86 -0.14 2.50 -2.10
CA SER A 86 -0.37 3.33 -0.92
C SER A 86 -0.05 4.80 -1.19
N VAL A 87 1.06 5.10 -1.86
CA VAL A 87 1.42 6.48 -2.27
C VAL A 87 0.37 7.07 -3.19
N SER A 88 -0.06 6.31 -4.20
CA SER A 88 -1.07 6.74 -5.17
C SER A 88 -2.41 7.03 -4.50
N LEU A 89 -2.85 6.16 -3.59
CA LEU A 89 -4.05 6.39 -2.79
C LEU A 89 -3.88 7.61 -1.89
N GLY A 90 -2.79 7.70 -1.14
CA GLY A 90 -2.53 8.84 -0.26
C GLY A 90 -2.45 10.17 -0.99
N ARG A 91 -1.88 10.19 -2.20
CA ARG A 91 -1.85 11.37 -3.07
C ARG A 91 -3.24 11.81 -3.48
N ARG A 92 -4.11 10.87 -3.86
CA ARG A 92 -5.52 11.18 -4.17
C ARG A 92 -6.25 11.73 -2.95
N LEU A 93 -6.08 11.11 -1.79
CA LEU A 93 -6.70 11.53 -0.53
C LEU A 93 -6.21 12.91 -0.08
N LEU A 94 -4.91 13.18 -0.18
CA LEU A 94 -4.32 14.47 0.19
C LEU A 94 -4.75 15.58 -0.78
N ASN A 95 -4.71 15.33 -2.09
CA ASN A 95 -5.20 16.29 -3.08
C ASN A 95 -6.69 16.62 -2.87
N HIS A 96 -7.51 15.61 -2.56
CA HIS A 96 -8.91 15.82 -2.23
C HIS A 96 -9.06 16.68 -0.96
N ALA A 97 -8.25 16.42 0.08
CA ALA A 97 -8.29 17.16 1.35
C ALA A 97 -7.78 18.60 1.25
N LEU A 98 -6.85 18.90 0.34
CA LEU A 98 -6.38 20.27 0.07
C LEU A 98 -7.46 21.15 -0.56
N GLY A 99 -8.54 20.55 -1.08
CA GLY A 99 -9.58 21.23 -1.82
C GLY A 99 -9.13 21.62 -3.23
N GLY A 100 -10.07 21.72 -4.18
CA GLY A 100 -9.79 22.03 -5.59
C GLY A 100 -9.06 23.36 -5.85
N SER A 101 -8.85 24.18 -4.81
CA SER A 101 -8.24 25.51 -4.87
C SER A 101 -6.71 25.51 -4.86
N ARG A 102 -6.04 24.45 -4.36
CA ARG A 102 -4.57 24.35 -4.36
C ARG A 102 -4.10 22.92 -4.57
N LYS A 103 -3.23 22.71 -5.56
CA LYS A 103 -2.58 21.41 -5.77
C LYS A 103 -1.42 21.23 -4.81
N LEU A 104 -1.04 19.97 -4.53
CA LEU A 104 0.16 19.63 -3.74
C LEU A 104 1.44 20.32 -4.26
N ALA A 105 1.49 20.64 -5.56
CA ALA A 105 2.60 21.35 -6.20
C ALA A 105 2.72 22.83 -5.81
N GLU A 106 1.67 23.43 -5.26
CA GLU A 106 1.62 24.84 -4.85
C GLU A 106 1.97 25.03 -3.37
N ILE A 107 2.19 23.93 -2.64
CA ILE A 107 2.58 23.97 -1.23
C ILE A 107 4.07 24.32 -1.13
N PRO A 108 4.45 25.33 -0.31
CA PRO A 108 5.85 25.66 -0.08
C PRO A 108 6.62 24.44 0.44
N GLN A 109 7.82 24.21 -0.11
CA GLN A 109 8.65 23.07 0.25
C GLN A 109 9.04 23.06 1.74
N GLU A 110 9.14 24.23 2.36
CA GLU A 110 9.36 24.40 3.82
C GLU A 110 8.24 23.78 4.66
N ASN A 111 6.98 23.92 4.24
CA ASN A 111 5.85 23.33 4.95
C ASN A 111 5.85 21.81 4.85
N ILE A 112 6.25 21.28 3.69
CA ILE A 112 6.41 19.84 3.48
C ILE A 112 7.52 19.31 4.39
N GLN A 113 8.68 19.97 4.41
CA GLN A 113 9.81 19.53 5.23
C GLN A 113 9.47 19.54 6.72
N ARG A 114 8.80 20.60 7.21
CA ARG A 114 8.36 20.68 8.61
C ARG A 114 7.42 19.53 8.98
N GLU A 115 6.50 19.16 8.08
CA GLU A 115 5.58 18.05 8.32
C GLU A 115 6.30 16.70 8.32
N LEU A 116 7.27 16.53 7.42
CA LEU A 116 8.14 15.34 7.37
C LEU A 116 8.95 15.20 8.66
N ASP A 117 9.58 16.27 9.13
CA ASP A 117 10.37 16.27 10.37
C ASP A 117 9.49 15.95 11.59
N ARG A 118 8.28 16.53 11.66
CA ARG A 118 7.32 16.27 12.74
C ARG A 118 6.88 14.81 12.79
N MET A 119 6.65 14.21 11.62
CA MET A 119 6.25 12.80 11.51
C MET A 119 7.43 11.83 11.47
N LYS A 120 8.68 12.33 11.50
CA LYS A 120 9.92 11.55 11.39
C LYS A 120 9.99 10.73 10.09
N LEU A 121 9.56 11.35 8.99
CA LEU A 121 9.54 10.76 7.66
C LEU A 121 10.63 11.37 6.79
N ALA A 122 11.23 10.58 5.90
CA ALA A 122 12.34 11.05 5.08
C ALA A 122 11.88 11.73 3.78
N THR A 123 10.76 11.27 3.21
CA THR A 123 10.31 11.71 1.89
C THR A 123 8.82 12.01 1.85
N LEU A 124 8.41 12.86 0.91
CA LEU A 124 6.98 13.12 0.62
C LEU A 124 6.24 11.81 0.30
N ASP A 125 6.88 10.87 -0.40
CA ASP A 125 6.25 9.59 -0.68
C ASP A 125 6.05 8.76 0.60
N ASP A 126 6.89 8.89 1.64
CA ASP A 126 6.63 8.28 2.95
C ASP A 126 5.37 8.87 3.58
N LEU A 127 5.23 10.20 3.57
CA LEU A 127 4.01 10.87 4.04
C LEU A 127 2.77 10.39 3.28
N LEU A 128 2.86 10.26 1.95
CA LEU A 128 1.76 9.77 1.13
C LEU A 128 1.44 8.29 1.40
N ALA A 129 2.43 7.43 1.66
CA ALA A 129 2.14 6.06 2.10
C ALA A 129 1.40 6.03 3.43
N GLU A 130 1.83 6.80 4.42
CA GLU A 130 1.19 6.83 5.74
C GLU A 130 -0.28 7.26 5.63
N ILE A 131 -0.58 8.19 4.72
CA ILE A 131 -1.96 8.56 4.39
C ILE A 131 -2.70 7.41 3.69
N GLY A 132 -2.10 6.79 2.67
CA GLY A 132 -2.71 5.68 1.93
C GLY A 132 -2.96 4.42 2.75
N LEU A 133 -2.12 4.16 3.75
CA LEU A 133 -2.28 3.08 4.73
C LEU A 133 -3.27 3.44 5.84
N GLY A 134 -3.69 4.70 5.95
CA GLY A 134 -4.63 5.18 6.96
C GLY A 134 -4.02 5.49 8.34
N ASN A 135 -2.69 5.47 8.44
CA ASN A 135 -1.95 5.85 9.66
C ASN A 135 -1.96 7.36 9.89
N ALA A 136 -2.07 8.15 8.81
CA ALA A 136 -2.20 9.59 8.84
C ALA A 136 -3.50 10.05 8.15
N MET A 137 -4.20 10.99 8.76
CA MET A 137 -5.43 11.55 8.17
C MET A 137 -5.08 12.64 7.16
N SER A 138 -5.51 12.47 5.91
CA SER A 138 -5.24 13.43 4.82
C SER A 138 -5.68 14.86 5.13
N VAL A 139 -6.81 15.04 5.81
CA VAL A 139 -7.37 16.35 6.20
C VAL A 139 -6.48 17.08 7.20
N VAL A 140 -5.95 16.35 8.18
CA VAL A 140 -5.05 16.93 9.20
C VAL A 140 -3.74 17.35 8.56
N VAL A 141 -3.15 16.47 7.74
CA VAL A 141 -1.92 16.76 7.00
C VAL A 141 -2.12 17.97 6.07
N ALA A 142 -3.23 18.02 5.31
CA ALA A 142 -3.55 19.15 4.44
C ALA A 142 -3.59 20.48 5.20
N LYS A 143 -4.26 20.52 6.37
CA LYS A 143 -4.34 21.72 7.21
C LYS A 143 -2.96 22.17 7.70
N ASN A 144 -2.11 21.25 8.16
CA ASN A 144 -0.77 21.56 8.64
C ASN A 144 0.16 22.08 7.53
N LEU A 145 0.01 21.52 6.33
CA LEU A 145 0.73 21.98 5.15
C LEU A 145 0.28 23.38 4.70
N GLN A 146 -0.98 23.75 4.96
CA GLN A 146 -1.53 25.07 4.60
C GLN A 146 -1.22 26.16 5.64
N GLN A 147 -1.25 25.84 6.93
CA GLN A 147 -1.29 26.87 7.97
C GLN A 147 0.08 27.40 8.39
N GLY A 148 1.21 26.75 8.07
CA GLY A 148 2.52 27.21 8.57
C GLY A 148 2.72 26.98 10.07
N GLU A 149 1.65 27.01 10.84
CA GLU A 149 1.59 26.86 12.28
C GLU A 149 1.46 25.39 12.68
N ALA A 150 2.34 24.99 13.60
CA ALA A 150 2.30 23.71 14.26
C ALA A 150 1.01 23.61 15.10
N VAL A 151 -0.02 23.00 14.54
CA VAL A 151 -1.08 22.43 15.35
C VAL A 151 -0.49 21.15 15.96
N VAL A 152 0.13 21.32 17.12
CA VAL A 152 0.42 20.22 18.04
C VAL A 152 -0.91 19.49 18.23
N PRO A 153 -0.99 18.16 18.00
CA PRO A 153 -2.18 17.43 18.40
C PRO A 153 -2.10 17.32 19.92
N THR A 154 -2.47 18.40 20.60
CA THR A 154 -2.95 18.27 21.97
C THR A 154 -4.12 17.33 21.87
N VAL A 155 -3.99 16.19 22.55
CA VAL A 155 -5.12 15.33 22.89
C VAL A 155 -6.02 16.16 23.79
N ALA A 156 -6.76 17.08 23.19
CA ALA A 156 -7.72 17.93 23.87
C ALA A 156 -8.96 17.06 24.04
N GLN A 157 -9.04 16.51 25.24
CA GLN A 157 -10.30 16.11 25.84
C GLN A 157 -11.35 17.19 25.56
N SER A 158 -12.50 16.73 25.05
CA SER A 158 -13.82 17.35 25.14
C SER A 158 -13.89 18.87 24.91
N ASN A 159 -14.35 19.28 23.74
CA ASN A 159 -15.53 20.14 23.70
C ASN A 159 -16.19 20.19 22.31
N HIS A 160 -17.51 20.07 22.36
CA HIS A 160 -18.53 20.15 21.33
C HIS A 160 -18.14 20.91 20.04
N GLY A 161 -18.23 20.21 18.90
CA GLY A 161 -18.07 20.82 17.59
C GLY A 161 -18.43 19.87 16.44
N HIS A 162 -19.73 19.77 16.16
CA HIS A 162 -20.34 19.21 14.95
C HIS A 162 -20.10 17.73 14.66
N LEU A 163 -20.92 16.87 15.26
CA LEU A 163 -21.04 15.47 14.86
C LEU A 163 -21.63 15.40 13.43
N PRO A 164 -21.02 14.70 12.46
CA PRO A 164 -21.51 14.63 11.08
C PRO A 164 -22.76 13.74 10.90
N ILE A 165 -23.41 13.37 12.01
CA ILE A 165 -24.58 12.49 12.04
C ILE A 165 -25.79 13.36 12.38
N LYS A 166 -26.62 13.65 11.36
CA LYS A 166 -27.89 14.34 11.56
C LYS A 166 -28.81 13.46 12.42
N GLY A 167 -29.25 13.96 13.58
CA GLY A 167 -30.24 13.29 14.46
C GLY A 167 -29.67 12.46 15.61
N ALA A 168 -28.38 12.58 15.90
CA ALA A 168 -27.68 11.83 16.95
C ALA A 168 -27.39 12.69 18.22
N ASP A 169 -28.13 13.78 18.39
CA ASP A 169 -27.90 14.73 19.48
C ASP A 169 -28.21 14.08 20.85
N GLY A 170 -27.22 14.11 21.76
CA GLY A 170 -27.38 13.60 23.12
C GLY A 170 -27.15 12.10 23.34
N VAL A 171 -26.71 11.35 22.31
CA VAL A 171 -26.42 9.91 22.42
C VAL A 171 -24.91 9.67 22.44
N LEU A 172 -24.43 8.84 23.38
CA LEU A 172 -23.04 8.35 23.37
C LEU A 172 -22.85 7.41 22.18
N ILE A 173 -22.03 7.81 21.22
CA ILE A 173 -21.81 7.07 19.97
C ILE A 173 -20.35 6.64 19.90
N THR A 174 -20.15 5.39 19.49
CA THR A 174 -18.83 4.81 19.23
C THR A 174 -18.81 4.25 17.81
N PHE A 175 -17.81 4.64 17.00
CA PHE A 175 -17.64 4.07 15.66
C PHE A 175 -17.13 2.63 15.73
N ALA A 176 -17.57 1.80 14.79
CA ALA A 176 -17.06 0.45 14.64
C ALA A 176 -15.58 0.45 14.24
N LYS A 177 -14.82 -0.55 14.69
CA LYS A 177 -13.39 -0.68 14.36
C LYS A 177 -13.13 -1.11 12.92
N CYS A 178 -14.13 -1.69 12.24
CA CYS A 178 -14.00 -2.23 10.89
C CYS A 178 -14.18 -1.18 9.78
N CYS A 179 -14.98 -0.13 10.01
CA CYS A 179 -15.36 0.83 8.98
C CYS A 179 -15.41 2.25 9.57
N ARG A 180 -14.78 3.22 8.91
CA ARG A 180 -14.89 4.65 9.22
C ARG A 180 -15.67 5.34 8.11
N PRO A 181 -16.96 5.66 8.31
CA PRO A 181 -17.81 6.21 7.24
C PRO A 181 -17.38 7.64 6.87
N ILE A 182 -17.45 7.96 5.58
CA ILE A 182 -17.14 9.29 5.04
C ILE A 182 -18.41 10.15 5.10
N PRO A 183 -18.32 11.49 5.32
CA PRO A 183 -19.49 12.36 5.32
C PRO A 183 -20.31 12.22 4.03
N GLY A 184 -21.56 11.80 4.17
CA GLY A 184 -22.49 11.55 3.05
C GLY A 184 -22.79 10.06 2.81
N ASP A 185 -22.00 9.14 3.35
CA ASP A 185 -22.27 7.71 3.24
C ASP A 185 -23.49 7.29 4.09
N PRO A 186 -24.34 6.38 3.60
CA PRO A 186 -25.39 5.79 4.41
C PRO A 186 -24.77 4.97 5.55
N ILE A 187 -25.15 5.29 6.78
CA ILE A 187 -24.68 4.62 7.99
C ILE A 187 -25.85 3.91 8.68
N ILE A 188 -25.56 2.76 9.29
CA ILE A 188 -26.51 1.99 10.11
C ILE A 188 -25.93 1.93 11.53
N ALA A 189 -26.73 2.34 12.52
CA ALA A 189 -26.36 2.27 13.92
C ALA A 189 -27.05 1.09 14.61
N HIS A 190 -26.31 0.37 15.44
CA HIS A 190 -26.87 -0.70 16.29
C HIS A 190 -26.89 -0.22 17.75
N VAL A 191 -28.07 -0.13 18.34
CA VAL A 191 -28.24 0.23 19.75
C VAL A 191 -27.96 -1.00 20.60
N SER A 192 -26.90 -0.95 21.40
CA SER A 192 -26.54 -2.03 22.32
C SER A 192 -26.91 -1.60 23.74
N PRO A 193 -27.62 -2.42 24.54
CA PRO A 193 -27.78 -2.16 25.97
C PRO A 193 -26.39 -2.01 26.60
N GLY A 194 -26.16 -0.90 27.32
CA GLY A 194 -24.83 -0.53 27.79
C GLY A 194 -24.15 -1.67 28.56
N LYS A 195 -22.92 -2.03 28.14
CA LYS A 195 -22.04 -2.92 28.91
C LYS A 195 -21.74 -2.25 30.26
N ARG A 196 -22.27 -2.81 31.34
CA ARG A 196 -21.76 -2.54 32.69
C ARG A 196 -20.33 -3.10 32.76
N ALA A 197 -19.44 -2.38 33.42
CA ALA A 197 -18.08 -2.83 33.64
C ALA A 197 -18.09 -4.14 34.45
N GLY A 198 -17.73 -5.28 33.83
CA GLY A 198 -17.49 -6.52 34.56
C GLY A 198 -17.84 -7.87 33.94
N ASP A 199 -18.04 -8.02 32.61
CA ASP A 199 -18.22 -9.36 32.02
C ASP A 199 -17.02 -9.79 31.14
N PRO A 200 -16.49 -11.03 31.32
CA PRO A 200 -15.36 -11.56 30.56
C PRO A 200 -15.83 -12.11 29.18
N PRO A 201 -14.90 -12.54 28.30
CA PRO A 201 -15.09 -12.50 26.85
C PRO A 201 -16.08 -13.52 26.28
#